data_AF-M7NEX0-F1
#
_entry.id   AF-M7NEX0-F1
#
_cell.length_a   1.000
_cell.length_b   1.000
_cell.length_c   1.000
_cell.angle_alpha   90.00
_cell.angle_beta   90.00
_cell.angle_gamma   90.00
#
_symmetry.space_group_name_H-M   'P 1'
#
loop_
_entity.id
_entity.type
_entity.pdbx_description
1 polymer ?
#
loop_
_entity_poly.entity_id
_entity_poly.type
_entity_poly.pdbx_seq_one_letter_code
_entity_poly.pdbx_strand_id
1 'polypeptide(L)'
;MIKTIALRTAVWLFSFAILLLLLLVPMDTVFEEGRGGAFMGAAYDYQIQNHAANIKAFFTYLYETGGLGTDEAGRPIMEQVTSVFFRSMLIFMPAIVIGFFIGIAKGIFDYNVRKTKARLIGQPATIAFLSVPDIAIIIFIQLAVLLLQSYGLVEIDLFGHDKIDNVLMNILYLSIYPVMFIANITFKTLETEQGLDYIRTARSKGTGELKILYRHMLKNGLPKIMAYSNTMVLYTLSNLFIVEVFT
;
A
#
# COMPACT_ATOMS: atom_id res chain seq x y z
N MET A 1 -3.01 -8.16 27.15
CA MET A 1 -3.54 -8.15 25.76
C MET A 1 -4.71 -7.18 25.60
N ILE A 2 -5.82 -7.33 26.34
CA ILE A 2 -7.00 -6.46 26.23
C ILE A 2 -6.69 -4.98 26.51
N LYS A 3 -5.94 -4.66 27.59
CA LYS A 3 -5.54 -3.27 27.90
C LYS A 3 -4.72 -2.62 26.77
N THR A 4 -3.85 -3.39 26.12
CA THR A 4 -3.01 -2.90 25.02
C THR A 4 -3.81 -2.63 23.75
N ILE A 5 -4.80 -3.49 23.46
CA ILE A 5 -5.72 -3.29 22.33
C ILE A 5 -6.59 -2.06 22.59
N ALA A 6 -7.21 -1.97 23.77
CA ALA A 6 -8.05 -0.84 24.15
C ALA A 6 -7.29 0.50 24.07
N LEU A 7 -6.04 0.55 24.55
CA LEU A 7 -5.21 1.74 24.44
C LEU A 7 -4.92 2.12 22.98
N ARG A 8 -4.56 1.15 22.13
CA ARG A 8 -4.31 1.41 20.69
C ARG A 8 -5.54 1.91 19.96
N THR A 9 -6.70 1.32 20.25
CA THR A 9 -7.99 1.76 19.68
C THR A 9 -8.35 3.16 20.16
N ALA A 10 -8.15 3.46 21.46
CA ALA A 10 -8.40 4.78 22.01
C ALA A 10 -7.51 5.85 21.37
N VAL A 11 -6.20 5.58 21.22
CA VAL A 11 -5.27 6.48 20.52
C VAL A 11 -5.69 6.67 19.07
N TRP A 12 -6.08 5.61 18.37
CA TRP A 12 -6.55 5.70 16.98
C TRP A 12 -7.82 6.56 16.85
N LEU A 13 -8.83 6.33 17.70
CA LEU A 13 -10.06 7.13 17.73
C LEU A 13 -9.78 8.59 18.04
N PHE A 14 -8.87 8.86 18.98
CA PHE A 14 -8.47 10.22 19.32
C PHE A 14 -7.78 10.92 18.14
N SER A 15 -6.82 10.27 17.49
CA SER A 15 -6.17 10.82 16.29
C SER A 15 -7.16 11.05 15.15
N PHE A 16 -8.09 10.12 14.94
CA PHE A 16 -9.12 10.25 13.91
C PHE A 16 -10.11 11.38 14.22
N ALA A 17 -10.50 11.57 15.49
CA ALA A 17 -11.33 12.68 15.91
C ALA A 17 -10.64 14.03 15.69
N ILE A 18 -9.35 14.13 16.01
CA ILE A 18 -8.56 15.35 15.71
C ILE A 18 -8.52 15.61 14.19
N LEU A 19 -8.30 14.58 13.38
CA LEU A 19 -8.30 14.71 11.93
C LEU A 19 -9.66 15.22 11.41
N LEU A 20 -10.78 14.68 11.90
CA LEU A 20 -12.12 15.15 11.53
C LEU A 20 -12.37 16.60 11.94
N LEU A 21 -11.92 16.99 13.14
CA LEU A 21 -11.99 18.38 13.59
C LEU A 21 -11.17 19.29 12.67
N LEU A 22 -9.97 18.89 12.27
CA LEU A 22 -9.16 19.67 11.34
C LEU A 22 -9.77 19.75 9.92
N LEU A 23 -10.36 18.66 9.45
CA LEU A 23 -10.94 18.60 8.10
C LEU A 23 -12.21 19.45 7.98
N LEU A 24 -12.99 19.57 9.07
CA LEU A 24 -14.24 20.31 9.10
C LEU A 24 -14.08 21.77 9.59
N VAL A 25 -12.85 22.28 9.59
CA VAL A 25 -12.60 23.71 9.83
C VAL A 25 -13.38 24.53 8.78
N PRO A 26 -14.23 25.48 9.18
CA PRO A 26 -15.04 26.26 8.24
C PRO A 26 -14.12 27.05 7.32
N MET A 27 -14.33 27.06 6.02
CA MET A 27 -13.45 27.78 5.08
C MET A 27 -13.97 29.19 4.74
N ASP A 28 -14.78 29.78 5.62
CA ASP A 28 -15.39 31.09 5.39
C ASP A 28 -14.31 32.19 5.45
N THR A 29 -13.91 32.70 4.29
CA THR A 29 -12.96 33.81 4.15
C THR A 29 -13.71 35.11 3.90
N VAL A 30 -13.45 36.14 4.70
CA VAL A 30 -13.95 37.49 4.43
C VAL A 30 -12.94 38.17 3.50
N PHE A 31 -13.37 38.46 2.28
CA PHE A 31 -12.56 39.17 1.30
C PHE A 31 -12.60 40.67 1.61
N GLU A 32 -11.43 41.28 1.84
CA GLU A 32 -11.29 42.72 1.93
C GLU A 32 -11.11 43.29 0.52
N GLU A 33 -12.14 43.95 0.00
CA GLU A 33 -12.11 44.62 -1.29
C GLU A 33 -11.87 46.13 -1.11
N GLY A 34 -10.89 46.67 -1.84
CA GLY A 34 -10.60 48.10 -1.92
C GLY A 34 -11.57 48.84 -2.84
N ARG A 35 -11.44 50.17 -2.90
CA ARG A 35 -12.25 51.01 -3.81
C ARG A 35 -12.06 50.55 -5.27
N GLY A 36 -13.16 50.12 -5.90
CA GLY A 36 -13.17 49.62 -7.27
C GLY A 36 -13.09 48.10 -7.43
N GLY A 37 -13.26 47.32 -6.35
CA GLY A 37 -13.25 45.85 -6.41
C GLY A 37 -11.84 45.24 -6.48
N ALA A 38 -10.81 46.03 -6.16
CA ALA A 38 -9.44 45.53 -6.10
C ALA A 38 -9.27 44.67 -4.85
N PHE A 39 -8.84 43.42 -5.01
CA PHE A 39 -8.54 42.52 -3.89
C PHE A 39 -7.40 43.10 -3.04
N MET A 40 -7.69 43.39 -1.76
CA MET A 40 -6.73 43.95 -0.80
C MET A 40 -6.23 42.89 0.20
N GLY A 41 -7.04 41.86 0.47
CA GLY A 41 -6.66 40.75 1.33
C GLY A 41 -7.82 39.79 1.59
N ALA A 42 -7.52 38.66 2.23
CA ALA A 42 -8.52 37.76 2.79
C ALA A 42 -8.23 37.58 4.28
N ALA A 43 -9.20 37.94 5.11
CA ALA A 43 -9.13 37.72 6.55
C ALA A 43 -9.92 36.46 6.90
N TYR A 44 -9.32 35.61 7.72
CA TYR A 44 -9.96 34.41 8.23
C TYR A 44 -10.25 34.61 9.72
N ASP A 45 -11.51 34.87 10.07
CA ASP A 45 -11.95 34.99 11.46
C ASP A 45 -12.44 33.63 11.97
N TYR A 46 -11.55 32.90 12.64
CA TYR A 46 -11.91 31.61 13.21
C TYR A 46 -12.75 31.79 14.47
N GLN A 47 -13.98 31.28 14.42
CA GLN A 47 -14.87 31.20 15.59
C GLN A 47 -15.25 29.75 15.87
N ILE A 48 -15.12 29.33 17.13
CA ILE A 48 -15.43 27.96 17.57
C ILE A 48 -16.90 27.63 17.31
N GLN A 49 -17.80 28.62 17.44
CA GLN A 49 -19.22 28.46 17.17
C GLN A 49 -19.48 28.11 15.70
N ASN A 50 -18.80 28.76 14.77
CA ASN A 50 -18.92 28.50 13.33
C ASN A 50 -18.38 27.12 12.98
N HIS A 51 -17.30 26.69 13.63
CA HIS A 51 -16.77 25.34 13.46
C HIS A 51 -17.75 24.26 13.93
N ALA A 52 -18.35 24.42 15.12
CA ALA A 52 -19.38 23.51 15.62
C ALA A 52 -20.62 23.49 14.72
N ALA A 53 -21.03 24.66 14.19
CA ALA A 53 -22.12 24.77 13.24
C ALA A 53 -21.81 24.05 11.92
N ASN A 54 -20.60 24.19 11.38
CA ASN A 54 -20.16 23.53 10.16
C ASN A 54 -20.18 22.00 10.30
N ILE A 55 -19.67 21.46 11.41
CA ILE A 55 -19.74 20.03 11.71
C ILE A 55 -21.20 19.55 11.73
N LYS A 56 -22.07 20.27 12.43
CA LYS A 56 -23.50 19.91 12.51
C LYS A 56 -24.16 19.96 11.13
N ALA A 57 -23.87 21.00 10.34
CA ALA A 57 -24.40 21.16 8.99
C ALA A 57 -23.96 20.02 8.07
N PHE A 58 -22.68 19.64 8.10
CA PHE A 58 -22.14 18.52 7.32
C PHE A 58 -22.87 17.20 7.61
N PHE A 59 -23.03 16.83 8.89
CA PHE A 59 -23.72 15.59 9.25
C PHE A 59 -25.23 15.65 8.99
N THR A 60 -25.85 16.83 9.13
CA THR A 60 -27.27 17.02 8.78
C THR A 60 -27.48 16.84 7.28
N TYR A 61 -26.60 17.44 6.46
CA TYR A 61 -26.60 17.29 5.01
C TYR A 61 -26.45 15.84 4.55
N LEU A 62 -25.51 15.11 5.16
CA LEU A 62 -25.32 13.68 4.89
C LEU A 62 -26.58 12.85 5.19
N TYR A 63 -27.26 13.15 6.29
CA TYR A 63 -28.48 12.45 6.69
C TYR A 63 -29.65 12.76 5.75
N GLU A 64 -29.84 14.03 5.38
CA GLU A 64 -30.95 14.47 4.54
C GLU A 64 -30.79 14.07 3.07
N THR A 65 -29.57 14.19 2.53
CA THR A 65 -29.27 13.90 1.12
C THR A 65 -28.99 12.41 0.89
N GLY A 66 -28.74 11.66 1.96
CA GLY A 66 -28.37 10.24 1.88
C GLY A 66 -26.99 10.00 1.23
N GLY A 67 -26.15 11.03 1.12
CA GLY A 67 -24.87 10.96 0.41
C GLY A 67 -24.11 12.28 0.39
N LEU A 68 -23.01 12.31 -0.37
CA LEU A 68 -22.07 13.43 -0.45
C LEU A 68 -22.52 14.54 -1.42
N GLY A 69 -23.75 14.50 -1.94
CA GLY A 69 -24.23 15.43 -2.96
C GLY A 69 -23.81 15.05 -4.38
N THR A 70 -23.81 16.05 -5.26
CA THR A 70 -23.50 15.92 -6.69
C THR A 70 -22.29 16.77 -7.07
N ASP A 71 -21.57 16.34 -8.11
CA ASP A 71 -20.50 17.15 -8.71
C ASP A 71 -21.06 18.33 -9.53
N GLU A 72 -20.18 19.15 -10.10
CA GLU A 72 -20.55 20.28 -10.97
C GLU A 72 -21.37 19.86 -12.20
N ALA A 73 -21.28 18.59 -12.61
CA ALA A 73 -22.04 18.01 -13.71
C ALA A 73 -23.35 17.35 -13.27
N GLY A 74 -23.72 17.45 -11.99
CA GLY A 74 -24.95 16.87 -11.42
C GLY A 74 -24.88 15.36 -11.14
N ARG A 75 -23.71 14.73 -11.23
CA ARG A 75 -23.54 13.30 -10.97
C ARG A 75 -23.34 13.02 -9.49
N PRO A 76 -23.95 11.97 -8.91
CA PRO A 76 -23.77 11.65 -7.49
C PRO A 76 -22.31 11.36 -7.13
N ILE A 77 -21.77 12.09 -6.16
CA ILE A 77 -20.37 11.92 -5.71
C ILE A 77 -20.18 10.53 -5.07
N MET A 78 -21.19 10.05 -4.33
CA MET A 78 -21.12 8.75 -3.66
C MET A 78 -20.95 7.58 -4.64
N GLU A 79 -21.59 7.65 -5.80
CA GLU A 79 -21.45 6.64 -6.85
C GLU A 79 -20.03 6.65 -7.45
N GLN A 80 -19.45 7.83 -7.64
CA GLN A 80 -18.08 7.97 -8.13
C GLN A 80 -17.07 7.42 -7.12
N VAL A 81 -17.20 7.80 -5.84
CA VAL A 81 -16.32 7.33 -4.76
C VAL A 81 -16.37 5.80 -4.64
N THR A 82 -17.57 5.22 -4.66
CA THR A 82 -17.72 3.77 -4.54
C THR A 82 -17.17 3.03 -5.76
N SER A 83 -17.43 3.52 -6.97
CA SER A 83 -16.90 2.95 -8.20
C SER A 83 -15.36 2.94 -8.21
N VAL A 84 -14.73 4.08 -7.88
CA VAL A 84 -13.26 4.19 -7.80
C VAL A 84 -12.73 3.28 -6.69
N PHE A 85 -13.33 3.28 -5.51
CA PHE A 85 -12.93 2.41 -4.40
C PHE A 85 -12.89 0.93 -4.79
N PHE A 86 -13.93 0.43 -5.46
CA PHE A 86 -13.96 -0.97 -5.88
C PHE A 86 -12.92 -1.29 -6.96
N ARG A 87 -12.68 -0.37 -7.91
CA ARG A 87 -11.63 -0.51 -8.92
C ARG A 87 -10.25 -0.60 -8.27
N SER A 88 -9.93 0.31 -7.35
CA SER A 88 -8.68 0.31 -6.61
C SER A 88 -8.51 -0.96 -5.76
N MET A 89 -9.58 -1.41 -5.10
CA MET A 89 -9.55 -2.64 -4.28
C MET A 89 -9.31 -3.90 -5.12
N LEU A 90 -9.82 -3.93 -6.34
CA LEU A 90 -9.64 -5.04 -7.29
C LEU A 90 -8.16 -5.23 -7.66
N ILE A 91 -7.38 -4.15 -7.71
CA ILE A 91 -5.93 -4.20 -7.97
C ILE A 91 -5.15 -4.47 -6.66
N PHE A 92 -5.53 -3.76 -5.59
CA PHE A 92 -4.85 -3.78 -4.30
C PHE A 92 -4.87 -5.15 -3.62
N MET A 93 -6.04 -5.80 -3.54
CA MET A 93 -6.18 -7.06 -2.80
C MET A 93 -5.34 -8.20 -3.41
N PRO A 94 -5.37 -8.44 -4.73
CA PRO A 94 -4.47 -9.40 -5.37
C PRO A 94 -2.99 -9.07 -5.16
N ALA A 95 -2.59 -7.79 -5.25
CA ALA A 95 -1.19 -7.38 -5.05
C ALA A 95 -0.68 -7.73 -3.64
N ILE A 96 -1.50 -7.53 -2.60
CA ILE A 96 -1.18 -7.91 -1.22
C ILE A 96 -1.06 -9.44 -1.08
N VAL A 97 -2.01 -10.19 -1.65
CA VAL A 97 -1.99 -11.66 -1.62
C VAL A 97 -0.73 -12.20 -2.32
N ILE A 98 -0.47 -11.72 -3.54
CA ILE A 98 0.74 -12.04 -4.30
C ILE A 98 1.99 -11.68 -3.50
N GLY A 99 2.03 -10.49 -2.90
CA GLY A 99 3.09 -10.00 -2.02
C GLY A 99 3.45 -10.99 -0.91
N PHE A 100 2.45 -11.52 -0.20
CA PHE A 100 2.69 -12.53 0.83
C PHE A 100 3.17 -13.86 0.27
N PHE A 101 2.42 -14.47 -0.65
CA PHE A 101 2.70 -15.83 -1.08
C PHE A 101 3.98 -15.91 -1.91
N ILE A 102 4.11 -15.04 -2.91
CA ILE A 102 5.29 -15.00 -3.78
C ILE A 102 6.47 -14.41 -3.00
N GLY A 103 6.26 -13.39 -2.17
CA GLY A 103 7.34 -12.83 -1.35
C GLY A 103 7.95 -13.85 -0.39
N ILE A 104 7.13 -14.65 0.32
CA ILE A 104 7.64 -15.72 1.20
C ILE A 104 8.38 -16.78 0.38
N ALA A 105 7.80 -17.23 -0.75
CA ALA A 105 8.43 -18.22 -1.61
C ALA A 105 9.80 -17.72 -2.15
N LYS A 106 9.85 -16.47 -2.60
CA LYS A 106 11.05 -15.79 -3.07
C LYS A 106 12.09 -15.67 -1.94
N GLY A 107 11.70 -15.26 -0.72
CA GLY A 107 12.63 -15.16 0.40
C GLY A 107 13.21 -16.51 0.84
N ILE A 108 12.41 -17.59 0.76
CA ILE A 108 12.90 -18.96 0.96
C ILE A 108 13.89 -19.35 -0.15
N PHE A 109 13.60 -19.00 -1.40
CA PHE A 109 14.52 -19.19 -2.53
C PHE A 109 15.84 -18.45 -2.30
N ASP A 110 15.79 -17.16 -1.96
CA ASP A 110 16.96 -16.32 -1.66
C ASP A 110 17.83 -16.94 -0.56
N TYR A 111 17.18 -17.46 0.49
CA TYR A 111 17.87 -18.13 1.58
C TYR A 111 18.56 -19.41 1.10
N ASN A 112 17.89 -20.25 0.30
CA ASN A 112 18.46 -21.50 -0.20
C ASN A 112 19.64 -21.29 -1.14
N VAL A 113 19.58 -20.29 -2.03
CA VAL A 113 20.64 -20.02 -3.00
C VAL A 113 21.82 -19.23 -2.41
N ARG A 114 21.73 -18.76 -1.16
CA ARG A 114 22.72 -17.86 -0.53
C ARG A 114 24.16 -18.36 -0.54
N LYS A 115 24.38 -19.67 -0.56
CA LYS A 115 25.72 -20.32 -0.59
C LYS A 115 26.07 -20.92 -1.95
N THR A 116 25.23 -20.72 -2.97
CA THR A 116 25.39 -21.32 -4.29
C THR A 116 25.91 -20.28 -5.29
N LYS A 117 26.33 -20.72 -6.49
CA LYS A 117 26.69 -19.81 -7.59
C LYS A 117 25.51 -18.93 -8.05
N ALA A 118 24.27 -19.36 -7.79
CA ALA A 118 23.06 -18.59 -8.05
C ALA A 118 22.79 -17.49 -7.00
N ARG A 119 23.72 -17.21 -6.07
CA ARG A 119 23.57 -16.16 -5.07
C ARG A 119 23.23 -14.79 -5.67
N LEU A 120 23.72 -14.47 -6.88
CA LEU A 120 23.48 -13.18 -7.53
C LEU A 120 21.99 -12.92 -7.81
N ILE A 121 21.24 -13.95 -8.22
CA ILE A 121 19.79 -13.85 -8.50
C ILE A 121 18.93 -14.01 -7.24
N GLY A 122 19.54 -14.26 -6.07
CA GLY A 122 18.87 -14.36 -4.79
C GLY A 122 18.78 -13.00 -4.08
N GLN A 123 19.15 -12.99 -2.80
CA GLN A 123 19.07 -11.80 -1.93
C GLN A 123 19.68 -10.50 -2.51
N PRO A 124 20.83 -10.50 -3.21
CA PRO A 124 21.37 -9.29 -3.84
C PRO A 124 20.43 -8.69 -4.88
N ALA A 125 19.77 -9.52 -5.71
CA ALA A 125 18.77 -9.04 -6.67
C ALA A 125 17.57 -8.42 -5.94
N THR A 126 17.10 -9.04 -4.86
CA THR A 126 16.04 -8.48 -3.99
C THR A 126 16.37 -7.10 -3.48
N ILE A 127 17.59 -6.94 -2.95
CA ILE A 127 18.06 -5.65 -2.43
C ILE A 127 18.22 -4.65 -3.56
N ALA A 128 18.72 -5.07 -4.73
CA ALA A 128 18.85 -4.19 -5.89
C ALA A 128 17.48 -3.65 -6.33
N PHE A 129 16.46 -4.50 -6.45
CA PHE A 129 15.09 -4.05 -6.76
C PHE A 129 14.54 -3.08 -5.71
N LEU A 130 14.72 -3.37 -4.43
CA LEU A 130 14.29 -2.46 -3.34
C LEU A 130 15.09 -1.15 -3.28
N SER A 131 16.24 -1.08 -3.96
CA SER A 131 17.07 0.14 -4.01
C SER A 131 16.68 1.04 -5.18
N VAL A 132 15.92 0.53 -6.15
CA VAL A 132 15.42 1.30 -7.29
C VAL A 132 14.09 1.94 -6.91
N PRO A 133 13.85 3.22 -7.23
CA PRO A 133 12.54 3.84 -7.02
C PRO A 133 11.42 3.08 -7.75
N ASP A 134 10.29 2.86 -7.09
CA ASP A 134 9.18 2.06 -7.64
C ASP A 134 8.70 2.57 -9.00
N ILE A 135 8.59 3.89 -9.17
CA ILE A 135 8.23 4.54 -10.43
C ILE A 135 9.19 4.15 -11.55
N ALA A 136 10.49 4.09 -11.27
CA ALA A 136 11.47 3.73 -12.28
C ALA A 136 11.30 2.27 -12.73
N ILE A 137 10.96 1.36 -11.81
CA ILE A 137 10.66 -0.04 -12.14
C ILE A 137 9.45 -0.13 -13.07
N ILE A 138 8.36 0.60 -12.74
CA ILE A 138 7.15 0.63 -13.57
C ILE A 138 7.49 1.11 -14.98
N ILE A 139 8.21 2.24 -15.10
CA ILE A 139 8.62 2.80 -16.38
C ILE A 139 9.50 1.81 -17.17
N PHE A 140 10.46 1.14 -16.52
CA PHE A 140 11.30 0.15 -17.21
C PHE A 140 10.48 -1.00 -17.77
N ILE A 141 9.49 -1.50 -17.03
CA ILE A 141 8.62 -2.58 -17.52
C ILE A 141 7.74 -2.08 -18.67
N GLN A 142 7.14 -0.89 -18.54
CA GLN A 142 6.35 -0.28 -19.62
C GLN A 142 7.17 -0.12 -20.91
N LEU A 143 8.39 0.42 -20.82
CA LEU A 143 9.30 0.55 -21.97
C LEU A 143 9.67 -0.80 -22.57
N ALA A 144 9.92 -1.82 -21.73
CA ALA A 144 10.22 -3.17 -22.21
C ALA A 144 9.04 -3.79 -22.96
N VAL A 145 7.81 -3.62 -22.46
CA VAL A 145 6.60 -4.12 -23.12
C VAL A 145 6.35 -3.38 -24.44
N LEU A 146 6.48 -2.05 -24.47
CA LEU A 146 6.38 -1.26 -25.71
C LEU A 146 7.41 -1.68 -26.76
N LEU A 147 8.63 -2.00 -26.34
CA LEU A 147 9.66 -2.52 -27.23
C LEU A 147 9.25 -3.89 -27.81
N LEU A 148 8.74 -4.81 -26.99
CA LEU A 148 8.25 -6.11 -27.45
C LEU A 148 7.06 -5.99 -28.42
N GLN A 149 6.17 -5.03 -28.18
CA GLN A 149 5.07 -4.69 -29.10
C GLN A 149 5.59 -4.17 -30.45
N SER A 150 6.65 -3.36 -30.44
CA SER A 150 7.25 -2.85 -31.68
C SER A 150 7.85 -3.96 -32.55
N TYR A 151 8.26 -5.08 -31.94
CA TYR A 151 8.70 -6.30 -32.65
C TYR A 151 7.54 -7.26 -32.99
N GLY A 152 6.30 -6.92 -32.65
CA GLY A 152 5.12 -7.76 -32.88
C GLY A 152 5.06 -9.03 -32.03
N LEU A 153 5.81 -9.09 -30.92
CA LEU A 153 5.89 -10.29 -30.08
C LEU A 153 4.76 -10.39 -29.05
N VAL A 154 4.15 -9.25 -28.73
CA VAL A 154 3.15 -9.10 -27.66
C VAL A 154 2.16 -8.03 -28.09
N GLU A 155 0.88 -8.20 -27.79
CA GLU A 155 -0.15 -7.15 -27.87
C GLU A 155 -0.82 -7.08 -26.49
N ILE A 156 -0.41 -6.10 -25.68
CA ILE A 156 -0.95 -5.87 -24.33
C ILE A 156 -1.33 -4.41 -24.24
N ASP A 157 -2.55 -4.13 -23.79
CA ASP A 157 -2.90 -2.75 -23.50
C ASP A 157 -2.28 -2.34 -22.15
N LEU A 158 -1.44 -1.31 -22.20
CA LEU A 158 -0.67 -0.83 -21.05
C LEU A 158 -1.41 0.29 -20.30
N PHE A 159 -2.40 0.91 -20.94
CA PHE A 159 -3.03 2.13 -20.48
C PHE A 159 -4.55 1.99 -20.40
N GLY A 160 -5.15 2.58 -19.37
CA GLY A 160 -6.59 2.59 -19.11
C GLY A 160 -7.04 1.53 -18.10
N HIS A 161 -8.34 1.38 -17.93
CA HIS A 161 -8.91 0.57 -16.83
C HIS A 161 -10.05 -0.38 -17.26
N ASP A 162 -10.41 -0.40 -18.54
CA ASP A 162 -11.60 -1.13 -19.02
C ASP A 162 -11.29 -2.56 -19.45
N LYS A 163 -10.03 -2.85 -19.79
CA LYS A 163 -9.59 -4.18 -20.23
C LYS A 163 -8.97 -4.97 -19.09
N ILE A 164 -9.16 -6.28 -19.15
CA ILE A 164 -8.59 -7.24 -18.18
C ILE A 164 -7.05 -7.16 -18.19
N ASP A 165 -6.46 -6.96 -19.37
CA ASP A 165 -5.00 -6.89 -19.52
C ASP A 165 -4.40 -5.75 -18.69
N ASN A 166 -5.06 -4.58 -18.69
CA ASN A 166 -4.63 -3.41 -17.93
C ASN A 166 -4.71 -3.69 -16.43
N VAL A 167 -5.81 -4.30 -15.98
CA VAL A 167 -5.99 -4.69 -14.58
C VAL A 167 -4.89 -5.65 -14.13
N LEU A 168 -4.56 -6.65 -14.96
CA LEU A 168 -3.48 -7.60 -14.66
C LEU A 168 -2.11 -6.93 -14.63
N MET A 169 -1.84 -5.99 -15.55
CA MET A 169 -0.61 -5.19 -15.52
C MET A 169 -0.53 -4.34 -14.25
N ASN A 170 -1.62 -3.71 -13.83
CA ASN A 170 -1.64 -2.90 -12.62
C ASN A 170 -1.44 -3.75 -11.35
N ILE A 171 -2.02 -4.95 -11.31
CA ILE A 171 -1.75 -5.92 -10.24
C ILE A 171 -0.27 -6.30 -10.24
N LEU A 172 0.31 -6.57 -11.42
CA LEU A 172 1.73 -6.90 -11.53
C LEU A 172 2.60 -5.77 -11.00
N TYR A 173 2.42 -4.55 -11.51
CA TYR A 173 3.17 -3.37 -11.08
C TYR A 173 3.09 -3.15 -9.58
N LEU A 174 1.87 -3.17 -9.03
CA LEU A 174 1.65 -2.95 -7.62
C LEU A 174 2.21 -4.07 -6.74
N SER A 175 2.28 -5.31 -7.25
CA SER A 175 2.75 -6.48 -6.50
C SER A 175 4.28 -6.56 -6.37
N ILE A 176 5.05 -5.85 -7.21
CA ILE A 176 6.52 -5.96 -7.23
C ILE A 176 7.12 -5.57 -5.87
N TYR A 177 6.74 -4.40 -5.36
CA TYR A 177 7.24 -3.92 -4.08
C TYR A 177 6.91 -4.87 -2.92
N PRO A 178 5.63 -5.24 -2.66
CA PRO A 178 5.30 -6.12 -1.54
C PRO A 178 5.97 -7.51 -1.66
N VAL A 179 6.13 -8.05 -2.87
CA VAL A 179 6.89 -9.30 -3.10
C VAL A 179 8.35 -9.14 -2.68
N MET A 180 9.05 -8.12 -3.18
CA MET A 180 10.47 -7.91 -2.88
C MET A 180 10.69 -7.58 -1.40
N PHE A 181 9.79 -6.80 -0.81
CA PHE A 181 9.81 -6.44 0.60
C PHE A 181 9.65 -7.68 1.49
N ILE A 182 8.59 -8.47 1.30
CA ILE A 182 8.36 -9.70 2.09
C ILE A 182 9.45 -10.74 1.84
N ALA A 183 10.00 -10.83 0.63
CA ALA A 183 11.15 -11.68 0.35
C ALA A 183 12.36 -11.32 1.22
N ASN A 184 12.71 -10.04 1.29
CA ASN A 184 13.80 -9.54 2.10
C ASN A 184 13.57 -9.80 3.60
N ILE A 185 12.35 -9.55 4.10
CA ILE A 185 11.99 -9.83 5.50
C ILE A 185 12.06 -11.32 5.80
N THR A 186 11.56 -12.16 4.89
CA THR A 186 11.60 -13.62 5.02
C THR A 186 13.04 -14.12 5.06
N PHE A 187 13.90 -13.66 4.14
CA PHE A 187 15.33 -13.99 4.13
C PHE A 187 16.00 -13.65 5.47
N LYS A 188 15.85 -12.40 5.94
CA LYS A 188 16.46 -11.93 7.20
C LYS A 188 15.93 -12.69 8.41
N THR A 189 14.64 -13.03 8.40
CA THR A 189 14.03 -13.84 9.46
C THR A 189 14.63 -15.23 9.48
N LEU A 190 14.73 -15.91 8.34
CA LEU A 190 15.35 -17.23 8.25
C LEU A 190 16.83 -17.19 8.64
N GLU A 191 17.59 -16.19 8.21
CA GLU A 191 18.99 -16.02 8.62
C GLU A 191 19.14 -15.87 10.14
N THR A 192 18.26 -15.09 10.77
CA THR A 192 18.23 -14.92 12.23
C THR A 192 17.85 -16.23 12.94
N GLU A 193 16.79 -16.91 12.49
CA GLU A 193 16.31 -18.17 13.08
C GLU A 193 17.39 -19.26 13.00
N GLN A 194 18.18 -19.30 11.92
CA GLN A 194 19.26 -20.27 11.74
C GLN A 194 20.32 -20.22 12.87
N GLY A 195 20.50 -19.05 13.49
CA GLY A 195 21.48 -18.82 14.55
C GLY A 195 21.04 -19.27 15.94
N LEU A 196 19.78 -19.67 16.12
CA LEU A 196 19.20 -19.96 17.44
C LEU A 196 19.48 -21.39 17.92
N ASP A 197 19.56 -21.57 19.24
CA ASP A 197 19.98 -22.83 19.86
C ASP A 197 19.04 -24.00 19.58
N TYR A 198 17.74 -23.76 19.43
CA TYR A 198 16.79 -24.82 19.09
C TYR A 198 17.06 -25.45 17.72
N ILE A 199 17.66 -24.70 16.79
CA ILE A 199 18.10 -25.21 15.48
C ILE A 199 19.35 -26.07 15.64
N ARG A 200 20.30 -25.66 16.49
CA ARG A 200 21.49 -26.47 16.82
C ARG A 200 21.08 -27.81 17.44
N THR A 201 20.11 -27.80 18.36
CA THR A 201 19.54 -29.02 18.94
C THR A 201 18.81 -29.87 17.89
N ALA A 202 18.07 -29.27 16.96
CA ALA A 202 17.41 -30.03 15.89
C ALA A 202 18.44 -30.72 14.98
N ARG A 203 19.56 -30.04 14.67
CA ARG A 203 20.68 -30.61 13.90
C ARG A 203 21.39 -31.74 14.64
N SER A 204 21.69 -31.58 15.93
CA SER A 204 22.34 -32.65 16.72
C SER A 204 21.46 -33.90 16.85
N LYS A 205 20.14 -33.74 16.78
CA LYS A 205 19.16 -34.84 16.68
C LYS A 205 19.05 -35.47 15.29
N GLY A 206 19.86 -35.04 14.30
CA GLY A 206 19.85 -35.58 12.94
C GLY A 206 18.67 -35.12 12.07
N THR A 207 18.01 -34.01 12.41
CA THR A 207 16.90 -33.48 11.60
C THR A 207 17.45 -32.92 10.27
N GLY A 208 16.91 -33.36 9.13
CA GLY A 208 17.35 -32.88 7.82
C GLY A 208 17.09 -31.39 7.59
N GLU A 209 17.95 -30.72 6.81
CA GLU A 209 17.93 -29.26 6.59
C GLU A 209 16.60 -28.73 6.03
N LEU A 210 15.94 -29.46 5.12
CA LEU A 210 14.62 -29.07 4.60
C LEU A 210 13.54 -29.09 5.69
N LYS A 211 13.58 -30.09 6.57
CA LYS A 211 12.64 -30.18 7.69
C LYS A 211 12.90 -29.07 8.71
N ILE A 212 14.17 -28.75 8.96
CA ILE A 212 14.58 -27.60 9.78
C ILE A 212 14.03 -26.30 9.19
N LEU A 213 14.22 -26.08 7.89
CA LEU A 213 13.77 -24.87 7.20
C LEU A 213 12.25 -24.68 7.32
N TYR A 214 11.45 -25.64 6.87
CA TYR A 214 10.00 -25.45 6.78
C TYR A 214 9.26 -25.67 8.11
N ARG A 215 9.63 -26.69 8.90
CA ARG A 215 8.88 -27.03 10.13
C ARG A 215 9.36 -26.30 11.38
N HIS A 216 10.61 -25.82 11.39
CA HIS A 216 11.19 -25.16 12.55
C HIS A 216 11.39 -23.67 12.28
N MET A 217 12.23 -23.30 11.31
CA MET A 217 12.58 -21.90 11.07
C MET A 217 11.41 -21.08 10.51
N LEU A 218 10.80 -21.51 9.41
CA LEU A 218 9.70 -20.77 8.78
C LEU A 218 8.48 -20.71 9.70
N LYS A 219 8.13 -21.82 10.35
CA LYS A 219 7.01 -21.88 11.32
C LYS A 219 7.20 -20.89 12.48
N ASN A 220 8.41 -20.82 13.05
CA ASN A 220 8.70 -19.92 14.16
C ASN A 220 8.93 -18.47 13.71
N GLY A 221 9.38 -18.27 12.47
CA GLY A 221 9.60 -16.96 11.86
C GLY A 221 8.34 -16.32 11.29
N LEU A 222 7.30 -17.09 10.96
CA LEU A 222 6.09 -16.59 10.33
C LEU A 222 5.40 -15.46 11.11
N PRO A 223 5.29 -15.49 12.46
CA PRO A 223 4.75 -14.36 13.21
C PRO A 223 5.57 -13.07 13.04
N LYS A 224 6.91 -13.17 12.91
CA LYS A 224 7.78 -12.01 12.65
C LYS A 224 7.53 -11.46 11.25
N ILE A 225 7.41 -12.34 10.24
CA ILE A 225 7.12 -11.95 8.86
C ILE A 225 5.74 -11.27 8.78
N MET A 226 4.72 -11.86 9.41
CA MET A 226 3.35 -11.31 9.45
C MET A 226 3.27 -9.98 10.20
N ALA A 227 4.17 -9.69 11.14
CA ALA A 227 4.20 -8.39 11.81
C ALA A 227 4.52 -7.23 10.85
N TYR A 228 5.22 -7.52 9.74
CA TYR A 228 5.51 -6.53 8.70
C TYR A 228 4.36 -6.35 7.69
N SER A 229 3.25 -7.06 7.86
CA SER A 229 2.03 -6.90 7.04
C SER A 229 1.54 -5.47 7.01
N ASN A 230 1.55 -4.79 8.16
CA ASN A 230 1.13 -3.40 8.29
C ASN A 230 1.98 -2.48 7.42
N THR A 231 3.31 -2.59 7.50
CA THR A 231 4.23 -1.80 6.68
C THR A 231 3.99 -2.07 5.19
N MET A 232 3.88 -3.34 4.81
CA MET A 232 3.61 -3.72 3.42
C MET A 232 2.31 -3.11 2.89
N VAL A 233 1.22 -3.20 3.65
CA VAL A 233 -0.09 -2.62 3.31
C VAL A 233 0.01 -1.10 3.12
N LEU A 234 0.67 -0.40 4.04
CA LEU A 234 0.81 1.06 3.98
C LEU A 234 1.60 1.51 2.75
N TYR A 235 2.74 0.87 2.47
CA TYR A 235 3.52 1.19 1.27
C TYR A 235 2.77 0.85 -0.02
N THR A 236 2.06 -0.28 -0.05
CA THR A 236 1.27 -0.67 -1.22
C THR A 236 0.11 0.29 -1.47
N LEU A 237 -0.56 0.79 -0.42
CA LEU A 237 -1.60 1.81 -0.55
C LEU A 237 -1.03 3.12 -1.10
N SER A 238 0.13 3.55 -0.62
CA SER A 238 0.80 4.75 -1.15
C SER A 238 1.21 4.58 -2.61
N ASN A 239 1.63 3.38 -3.00
CA ASN A 239 2.06 3.08 -4.37
C ASN A 239 0.89 2.88 -5.34
N LEU A 240 -0.28 2.45 -4.85
CA LEU A 240 -1.49 2.25 -5.67
C LEU A 240 -1.86 3.51 -6.47
N PHE A 241 -1.81 4.68 -5.83
CA PHE A 241 -2.07 5.96 -6.49
C PHE A 241 -1.08 6.22 -7.64
N ILE A 242 0.20 5.88 -7.43
CA ILE A 242 1.22 6.03 -8.47
C ILE A 242 0.92 5.09 -9.64
N VAL A 243 0.58 3.83 -9.37
CA VAL A 243 0.24 2.88 -10.44
C VAL A 243 -0.96 3.40 -11.25
N GLU A 244 -2.06 3.75 -10.59
CA GLU A 244 -3.29 4.20 -11.26
C GLU A 244 -3.12 5.52 -12.06
N VAL A 245 -2.16 6.37 -11.70
CA VAL A 245 -1.87 7.60 -12.46
C VAL A 245 -1.00 7.33 -13.68
N PHE A 246 -0.15 6.30 -13.65
CA PHE A 246 0.83 6.01 -14.70
C PHE A 246 0.37 4.93 -15.69
N THR A 247 -0.81 4.36 -15.50
CA THR A 247 -1.45 3.34 -16.36
C THR A 247 -2.87 3.74 -16.66
#